data_AF-A0A6I6UUY7-F1
#
_entry.id   AF-A0A6I6UUY7-F1
#
_cell.length_a   1.000
_cell.length_b   1.000
_cell.length_c   1.000
_cell.angle_alpha   90.00
_cell.angle_beta   90.00
_cell.angle_gamma   90.00
#
_symmetry.space_group_name_H-M   'P 1'
#
loop_
_entity.id
_entity.type
_entity.pdbx_description
1 polymer ?
#
loop_
_entity_poly.entity_id
_entity_poly.type
_entity_poly.pdbx_seq_one_letter_code
_entity_poly.pdbx_strand_id
1 'polypeptide(L)' 'MMNGGGMSGGFFGTGFLFILLIVAIVGVFIWMMRAKTPKENNPTDKENRHSLSLLKDRLAKGEITEEEYERLKRKIQE' A
#
# COMPACT_ATOMS: atom_id res chain seq x y z
N MET A 1 22.47 51.16 -12.82
CA MET A 1 21.98 50.34 -13.96
C MET A 1 20.74 49.61 -13.50
N MET A 2 19.58 50.01 -14.02
CA MET A 2 18.27 49.57 -13.54
C MET A 2 17.95 48.16 -14.05
N ASN A 3 17.63 47.27 -13.11
CA ASN A 3 17.04 45.95 -13.33
C ASN A 3 15.67 46.14 -14.02
N GLY A 4 15.63 45.93 -15.34
CA GLY A 4 14.42 45.95 -16.15
C GLY A 4 14.24 44.59 -16.81
N GLY A 5 13.33 43.77 -16.28
CA GLY A 5 13.05 42.46 -16.86
C GLY A 5 12.12 41.61 -16.01
N GLY A 6 10.96 42.15 -15.62
CA GLY A 6 10.05 41.43 -14.75
C GLY A 6 8.62 41.91 -14.88
N MET A 7 8.02 41.83 -16.08
CA MET A 7 6.59 42.15 -16.22
C MET A 7 5.86 41.40 -17.34
N SER A 8 6.28 40.16 -17.63
CA SER A 8 5.54 39.24 -18.53
C SER A 8 5.54 37.77 -18.09
N GLY A 9 6.18 37.41 -16.97
CA GLY A 9 6.30 36.02 -16.48
C GLY A 9 5.45 35.65 -15.25
N GLY A 10 4.67 36.60 -14.71
CA GLY A 10 4.00 36.47 -13.41
C GLY A 10 2.75 35.57 -13.38
N PHE A 11 2.25 35.12 -14.53
CA PHE A 11 1.11 34.20 -14.59
C PHE A 11 1.52 32.82 -15.09
N PHE A 12 2.43 32.76 -16.08
CA PHE A 12 2.90 31.51 -16.66
C PHE A 12 4.02 30.84 -15.86
N GLY A 13 4.93 31.60 -15.24
CA GLY A 13 6.02 31.05 -14.42
C GLY A 13 5.57 30.70 -13.00
N THR A 14 4.93 31.64 -12.32
CA THR A 14 4.46 31.47 -10.94
C THR A 14 3.24 30.57 -10.82
N GLY A 15 2.30 30.63 -11.78
CA GLY A 15 1.12 29.75 -11.78
C GLY A 15 1.48 28.28 -12.05
N PHE A 16 2.39 28.03 -12.99
CA PHE A 16 2.86 26.68 -13.29
C PHE A 16 3.65 26.06 -12.13
N LEU A 17 4.54 26.85 -11.50
CA LEU A 17 5.27 26.41 -10.30
C LEU A 17 4.31 26.11 -9.14
N PHE A 18 3.25 26.90 -8.98
CA PHE A 18 2.24 26.66 -7.95
C PHE A 18 1.46 25.36 -8.19
N ILE A 19 1.07 25.10 -9.45
CA ILE A 19 0.41 23.85 -9.84
C ILE A 19 1.34 22.64 -9.61
N LEU A 20 2.60 22.73 -10.02
CA LEU A 20 3.59 21.67 -9.78
C LEU A 20 3.79 21.38 -8.29
N LEU A 21 3.82 22.43 -7.46
CA LEU A 21 3.96 22.28 -6.02
C LEU A 21 2.74 21.56 -5.41
N ILE A 22 1.52 21.89 -5.84
CA ILE A 22 0.30 21.18 -5.43
C ILE A 22 0.35 19.71 -5.85
N VAL A 23 0.70 19.43 -7.12
CA VAL A 23 0.82 18.07 -7.64
C VAL A 23 1.87 17.27 -6.88
N ALA A 24 3.01 17.87 -6.53
CA ALA A 24 4.05 17.23 -5.74
C ALA A 24 3.56 16.87 -4.34
N ILE A 25 2.85 17.78 -3.65
CA ILE A 25 2.28 17.52 -2.33
C ILE A 25 1.25 16.39 -2.39
N VAL A 26 0.32 16.44 -3.35
CA VAL A 26 -0.71 15.40 -3.54
C VAL A 26 -0.04 14.06 -3.89
N GLY A 27 0.98 14.07 -4.75
CA GLY A 27 1.76 12.90 -5.12
C GLY A 27 2.44 12.25 -3.91
N VAL A 28 3.07 13.04 -3.03
CA VAL A 28 3.68 12.54 -1.79
C VAL A 28 2.61 11.98 -0.85
N PHE A 29 1.44 12.62 -0.75
CA PHE A 29 0.36 12.16 0.11
C PHE A 29 -0.21 10.81 -0.37
N ILE A 30 -0.45 10.66 -1.67
CA ILE A 30 -0.87 9.40 -2.29
C ILE A 30 0.22 8.33 -2.14
N TRP A 31 1.49 8.70 -2.34
CA TRP A 31 2.62 7.80 -2.17
C TRP A 31 2.74 7.31 -0.72
N MET A 32 2.55 8.19 0.27
CA MET A 32 2.59 7.85 1.69
C MET A 32 1.40 6.94 2.10
N MET A 33 0.20 7.19 1.54
CA MET A 33 -0.95 6.30 1.74
C MET A 33 -0.74 4.93 1.08
N ARG A 34 -0.16 4.89 -0.12
CA ARG A 34 0.20 3.63 -0.80
C ARG A 34 1.37 2.91 -0.13
N ALA A 35 2.33 3.62 0.44
CA ALA A 35 3.45 3.05 1.18
C ALA A 35 3.04 2.44 2.53
N LYS A 36 1.89 2.86 3.08
CA LYS A 36 1.23 2.21 4.23
C LYS A 36 0.33 1.05 3.83
N THR A 37 0.16 0.78 2.54
CA THR A 37 -0.21 -0.58 2.12
C THR A 37 1.11 -1.32 2.06
N PRO A 38 1.45 -2.18 3.05
CA PRO A 38 2.56 -3.09 2.83
C PRO A 38 2.29 -3.73 1.47
N LYS A 39 3.31 -3.71 0.63
CA LYS A 39 3.36 -4.43 -0.64
C LYS A 39 3.28 -5.93 -0.34
N GLU A 40 2.15 -6.36 0.22
CA GLU A 40 1.64 -7.72 0.20
C GLU A 40 1.04 -7.93 -1.19
N ASN A 41 1.86 -7.66 -2.20
CA ASN A 41 1.56 -7.93 -3.61
C ASN A 41 1.93 -9.39 -3.94
N ASN A 42 1.80 -10.29 -2.97
CA ASN A 42 1.66 -11.70 -3.23
C ASN A 42 0.19 -12.03 -2.93
N PRO A 43 -0.69 -12.15 -3.95
CA PRO A 43 -2.07 -12.62 -3.74
C PRO A 43 -2.10 -13.94 -2.94
N THR A 44 -1.07 -14.76 -3.08
CA THR A 44 -0.84 -16.00 -2.33
C THR A 44 -0.74 -15.82 -0.81
N ASP A 45 -0.15 -14.72 -0.33
CA ASP A 45 0.11 -14.53 1.10
C ASP A 45 -1.16 -14.12 1.87
N LYS A 46 -2.01 -13.31 1.24
CA LYS A 46 -3.36 -13.02 1.78
C LYS A 46 -4.24 -14.26 1.83
N GLU A 47 -4.19 -15.09 0.80
CA GLU A 47 -4.94 -16.34 0.74
C GLU A 47 -4.45 -17.34 1.79
N ASN A 48 -3.13 -17.45 1.99
CA ASN A 48 -2.52 -18.28 3.03
C ASN A 48 -2.90 -17.82 4.44
N ARG A 49 -2.85 -16.51 4.73
CA ARG A 49 -3.29 -15.98 6.03
C ARG A 49 -4.76 -16.28 6.32
N HIS A 50 -5.63 -16.15 5.32
CA HIS A 50 -7.05 -16.45 5.45
C HIS A 50 -7.32 -17.96 5.65
N SER A 51 -6.59 -18.80 4.92
CA SER A 51 -6.69 -20.26 5.03
C SER A 51 -6.20 -20.75 6.40
N LEU A 52 -5.11 -20.18 6.92
CA LEU A 52 -4.60 -20.47 8.26
C LEU A 52 -5.55 -20.01 9.37
N SER A 53 -6.19 -18.84 9.23
CA SER A 53 -7.17 -18.38 10.22
C SER A 53 -8.42 -19.27 10.24
N LEU A 54 -8.87 -19.75 9.08
CA LEU A 54 -9.98 -20.69 8.96
C LEU A 54 -9.66 -22.03 9.62
N LEU A 55 -8.46 -22.57 9.41
CA LEU A 55 -7.99 -23.81 10.04
C LEU A 55 -7.97 -23.71 11.57
N LYS A 56 -7.46 -22.59 12.11
CA LYS A 56 -7.45 -22.34 13.56
C LYS A 56 -8.86 -22.28 14.15
N ASP A 57 -9.79 -21.64 13.45
CA ASP A 57 -11.18 -21.56 13.90
C ASP A 57 -11.85 -22.93 13.99
N ARG A 58 -11.59 -23.82 13.01
CA ARG A 58 -12.09 -25.20 13.03
C ARG A 58 -11.46 -26.05 14.12
N LEU A 59 -10.18 -25.86 14.41
CA LEU A 59 -9.50 -26.52 15.53
C LEU A 59 -10.10 -26.08 16.87
N ALA A 60 -10.36 -24.77 17.03
CA ALA A 60 -10.98 -24.22 18.24
C ALA A 60 -12.42 -24.71 18.43
N LYS A 61 -13.15 -24.95 17.34
CA LYS A 61 -14.47 -25.59 17.35
C LYS A 61 -14.41 -27.11 17.59
N GLY A 62 -13.24 -27.72 17.54
CA GLY A 62 -13.06 -29.17 17.66
C GLY A 62 -13.54 -29.95 16.43
N GLU A 63 -13.74 -29.28 15.29
CA GLU A 63 -14.15 -29.92 14.02
C GLU A 63 -13.00 -30.69 13.35
N ILE A 64 -11.76 -30.34 13.69
CA ILE A 64 -10.55 -31.02 13.22
C ILE A 64 -9.65 -31.35 14.40
N THR A 65 -8.85 -32.40 14.25
CA THR A 65 -7.84 -32.78 15.23
C THR A 65 -6.54 -31.99 15.05
N GLU A 66 -5.70 -31.96 16.09
CA GLU A 66 -4.38 -31.31 16.03
C GLU A 66 -3.48 -31.91 14.92
N GLU A 67 -3.58 -33.22 14.70
CA GLU A 67 -2.84 -33.91 13.64
C GLU A 67 -3.25 -33.46 12.24
N GLU A 68 -4.56 -33.30 12.00
CA GLU A 68 -5.10 -32.80 10.74
C GLU A 68 -4.71 -31.34 10.51
N TYR A 69 -4.75 -30.51 11.56
CA TYR A 69 -4.31 -29.13 11.50
C TYR A 69 -2.84 -29.01 11.09
N GLU A 70 -1.94 -29.80 11.70
CA GLU A 70 -0.50 -29.77 11.36
C GLU A 70 -0.18 -30.31 9.97
N ARG A 71 -1.00 -31.23 9.42
CA ARG A 71 -0.87 -31.66 8.02
C ARG A 71 -1.31 -30.55 7.05
N LEU A 72 -2.43 -29.88 7.32
CA LEU A 72 -2.98 -28.85 6.44
C LEU A 72 -2.15 -27.57 6.47
N LYS A 73 -1.67 -27.18 7.66
CA LYS A 73 -0.75 -26.05 7.83
C LYS A 73 0.54 -26.23 7.03
N ARG A 74 1.13 -27.43 7.06
CA ARG A 74 2.33 -27.76 6.26
C ARG A 74 2.08 -27.60 4.76
N LYS A 75 0.93 -28.06 4.26
CA LYS A 75 0.55 -27.92 2.83
C LYS A 75 0.31 -26.48 2.38
N ILE A 76 -0.01 -25.56 3.29
CA ILE A 76 -0.26 -24.14 2.97
C ILE A 76 1.04 -23.31 3.03
N GLN A 77 2.02 -23.78 3.81
CA GLN A 77 3.33 -23.13 3.94
C GLN A 77 4.37 -23.65 2.93
N GLU A 78 4.07 -24.73 2.20
CA GLU A 78 4.87 -25.31 1.12
C GLU A 78 4.55 -24.63 -0.22
#